data_AF-A0AAD5DQQ9-F1
#
_entry.id   AF-A0AAD5DQQ9-F1
#
_cell.length_a   1.000
_cell.length_b   1.000
_cell.length_c   1.000
_cell.angle_alpha   90.00
_cell.angle_beta   90.00
_cell.angle_gamma   90.00
#
_symmetry.space_group_name_H-M   'P 1'
#
loop_
_entity.id
_entity.type
_entity.pdbx_description
1 polymer ?
#
loop_
_entity_poly.entity_id
_entity_poly.type
_entity_poly.pdbx_seq_one_letter_code
_entity_poly.pdbx_strand_id
1 'polypeptide(L)'
;MSRLWCTIAQARPRSALAVPLPVHRKCSATMGAGGSKPEDIAKLAQDDGGYKPPLGAPNPENPIVWFDMRLGRYGDATPLGRIEIEVKQDICPKTAENFIQLAQAPPGKGYKASRFHRVIPTFMCQGGDFTADNGTGGYSIYGARFADENFALRHLGPGVLSMANAGPNTNGSQFFLCVAQTPWLDGKHVVFGQVVSGYGVVKAMEVCGSRSGQTAFDVMIADCGVKGGKAGGATTTASAVQAPAAPAPRSRGKTAALAQPRMAAQLRLQRSAALQGRAVAAVRRQPQAARAMAAPRARAMAMM
;
A
#
# COMPACT_ATOMS: atom_id res chain seq x y z
N MET A 1 81.04 -29.72 5.59
CA MET A 1 81.31 -29.80 7.04
C MET A 1 80.10 -29.24 7.79
N SER A 2 79.49 -30.08 8.62
CA SER A 2 78.70 -29.78 9.85
C SER A 2 77.47 -28.86 9.79
N ARG A 3 76.24 -29.43 9.92
CA ARG A 3 75.33 -29.44 11.11
C ARG A 3 74.85 -28.03 11.53
N LEU A 4 73.57 -27.69 11.67
CA LEU A 4 72.58 -28.25 12.60
C LEU A 4 71.15 -27.80 12.26
N TRP A 5 70.18 -28.63 12.66
CA TRP A 5 68.74 -28.36 12.77
C TRP A 5 68.38 -27.15 13.64
N CYS A 6 67.27 -26.47 13.32
CA CYS A 6 66.38 -25.94 14.34
C CYS A 6 64.92 -25.90 13.84
N THR A 7 64.08 -26.60 14.58
CA THR A 7 62.63 -26.82 14.43
C THR A 7 61.84 -25.51 14.58
N ILE A 8 60.91 -25.20 13.68
CA ILE A 8 59.87 -24.19 13.95
C ILE A 8 58.51 -24.87 14.02
N ALA A 9 57.90 -24.67 15.19
CA ALA A 9 56.67 -25.25 15.66
C ALA A 9 55.42 -24.66 15.00
N GLN A 10 54.35 -25.46 15.04
CA GLN A 10 52.98 -25.18 14.64
C GLN A 10 52.43 -23.89 15.26
N ALA A 11 51.91 -23.00 14.41
CA ALA A 11 51.09 -21.87 14.83
C ALA A 11 49.61 -22.30 14.98
N ARG A 12 49.07 -22.14 16.20
CA ARG A 12 47.63 -22.14 16.48
C ARG A 12 47.03 -20.77 16.14
N PRO A 13 45.79 -20.66 15.65
CA PRO A 13 45.01 -19.43 15.77
C PRO A 13 44.08 -19.49 17.01
N ARG A 14 44.39 -18.69 18.02
CA ARG A 14 43.45 -18.04 18.96
C ARG A 14 43.73 -16.54 18.73
N SER A 15 42.81 -15.63 18.48
CA SER A 15 41.48 -15.43 19.04
C SER A 15 40.85 -14.29 18.23
N ALA A 16 39.70 -14.51 17.59
CA ALA A 16 38.92 -13.42 17.01
C ALA A 16 38.10 -12.76 18.12
N LEU A 17 38.29 -11.45 18.28
CA LEU A 17 37.51 -10.56 19.13
C LEU A 17 36.03 -10.66 18.75
N ALA A 18 35.21 -11.19 19.67
CA ALA A 18 33.76 -11.15 19.57
C ALA A 18 33.28 -9.72 19.86
N VAL A 19 32.75 -9.05 18.84
CA VAL A 19 31.98 -7.82 19.00
C VAL A 19 30.57 -8.23 19.47
N PRO A 20 30.09 -7.79 20.63
CA PRO A 20 28.77 -8.17 21.10
C PRO A 20 27.69 -7.46 20.27
N LEU A 21 26.82 -8.26 19.65
CA LEU A 21 25.57 -7.81 19.03
C LEU A 21 24.67 -7.14 20.11
N PRO A 22 23.93 -6.08 19.78
CA PRO A 22 23.10 -5.38 20.75
C PRO A 22 21.98 -6.29 21.24
N VAL A 23 22.03 -6.57 22.54
CA VAL A 23 21.07 -7.37 23.29
C VAL A 23 19.68 -6.77 23.13
N HIS A 24 18.73 -7.60 22.68
CA HIS A 24 17.32 -7.29 22.56
C HIS A 24 16.78 -6.58 23.81
N ARG A 25 16.35 -5.32 23.65
CA ARG A 25 15.39 -4.72 24.56
C ARG A 25 14.09 -5.48 24.41
N LYS A 26 13.74 -6.29 25.41
CA LYS A 26 12.36 -6.73 25.62
C LYS A 26 11.50 -5.48 25.63
N CYS A 27 10.69 -5.28 24.58
CA CYS A 27 9.55 -4.40 24.66
C CYS A 27 8.63 -5.02 25.71
N SER A 28 8.70 -4.46 26.92
CA SER A 28 7.74 -4.72 27.98
C SER A 28 6.40 -4.17 27.52
N ALA A 29 5.60 -5.02 26.86
CA ALA A 29 4.22 -4.73 26.57
C ALA A 29 3.46 -4.75 27.90
N THR A 30 3.14 -3.56 28.41
CA THR A 30 2.06 -3.37 29.36
C THR A 30 0.79 -3.86 28.67
N MET A 31 0.37 -5.08 29.00
CA MET A 31 -0.86 -5.72 28.53
C MET A 31 -2.06 -4.85 28.91
N GLY A 32 -2.56 -4.09 27.93
CA GLY A 32 -3.87 -3.46 27.98
C GLY A 32 -4.94 -4.54 27.81
N ALA A 33 -5.94 -4.49 28.68
CA ALA A 33 -6.98 -5.49 28.88
C ALA A 33 -7.72 -5.94 27.60
N GLY A 34 -7.90 -7.26 27.46
CA GLY A 34 -8.93 -7.86 26.60
C GLY A 34 -8.48 -8.68 25.38
N GLY A 35 -7.18 -8.86 25.15
CA GLY A 35 -6.68 -9.59 23.98
C GLY A 35 -6.58 -11.10 24.20
N SER A 36 -7.43 -11.88 23.54
CA SER A 36 -7.27 -13.33 23.40
C SER A 36 -5.86 -13.66 22.86
N LYS A 37 -5.25 -14.76 23.32
CA LYS A 37 -3.93 -15.17 22.82
C LYS A 37 -4.00 -15.46 21.32
N PRO A 38 -2.92 -15.25 20.53
CA PRO A 38 -2.91 -15.59 19.10
C PRO A 38 -3.38 -17.01 18.79
N GLU A 39 -3.05 -17.96 19.67
CA GLU A 39 -3.48 -19.36 19.59
C GLU A 39 -5.00 -19.53 19.67
N ASP A 40 -5.68 -18.74 20.49
CA ASP A 40 -7.14 -18.81 20.63
C ASP A 40 -7.83 -18.18 19.42
N ILE A 41 -7.24 -17.14 18.85
CA ILE A 41 -7.70 -16.53 17.59
C ILE A 41 -7.54 -17.52 16.42
N ALA A 42 -6.43 -18.26 16.39
CA ALA A 42 -6.22 -19.29 15.37
C ALA A 42 -7.24 -20.44 15.45
N LYS A 43 -7.76 -20.78 16.64
CA LYS A 43 -8.85 -21.75 16.78
C LYS A 43 -10.16 -21.24 16.19
N LEU A 44 -10.47 -19.94 16.35
CA LEU A 44 -11.66 -19.34 15.73
C LEU A 44 -11.61 -19.41 14.21
N ALA A 45 -10.42 -19.36 13.62
CA ALA A 45 -10.23 -19.43 12.18
C ALA A 45 -10.64 -20.78 11.56
N GLN A 46 -10.75 -21.84 12.37
CA GLN A 46 -11.08 -23.19 11.93
C GLN A 46 -12.58 -23.42 11.73
N ASP A 47 -13.44 -22.55 12.28
CA ASP A 47 -14.90 -22.66 12.16
C ASP A 47 -15.46 -21.53 11.29
N ASP A 48 -15.91 -21.89 10.09
CA ASP A 48 -16.58 -20.95 9.18
C ASP A 48 -18.01 -20.60 9.65
N GLY A 49 -18.59 -21.36 10.58
CA GLY A 49 -19.90 -21.12 11.17
C GLY A 49 -21.05 -21.18 10.16
N GLY A 50 -20.94 -22.06 9.16
CA GLY A 50 -21.96 -22.22 8.11
C GLY A 50 -22.05 -21.03 7.15
N TYR A 51 -20.95 -20.29 6.95
CA TYR A 51 -20.87 -19.14 6.06
C TYR A 51 -21.38 -19.46 4.64
N LYS A 52 -22.17 -18.54 4.08
CA LYS A 52 -22.67 -18.59 2.72
C LYS A 52 -22.29 -17.31 1.98
N PRO A 53 -21.71 -17.39 0.77
CA PRO A 53 -21.34 -16.21 0.01
C PRO A 53 -22.55 -15.32 -0.33
N PRO A 54 -22.48 -14.00 -0.09
CA PRO A 54 -23.65 -13.11 -0.19
C PRO A 54 -24.00 -12.69 -1.63
N LEU A 55 -23.07 -12.79 -2.59
CA LEU A 55 -23.30 -12.47 -4.00
C LEU A 55 -23.76 -13.68 -4.83
N GLY A 56 -24.24 -14.73 -4.14
CA GLY A 56 -24.71 -15.97 -4.77
C GLY A 56 -23.59 -17.00 -4.96
N ALA A 57 -23.93 -18.08 -5.68
CA ALA A 57 -22.99 -19.16 -5.96
C ALA A 57 -21.78 -18.65 -6.80
N PRO A 58 -20.56 -19.14 -6.53
CA PRO A 58 -19.40 -18.74 -7.27
C PRO A 58 -19.46 -19.20 -8.72
N ASN A 59 -19.08 -18.31 -9.64
CA ASN A 59 -19.01 -18.62 -11.07
C ASN A 59 -17.69 -19.40 -11.34
N PRO A 60 -17.74 -20.61 -11.91
CA PRO A 60 -16.53 -21.41 -12.18
C PRO A 60 -15.60 -20.79 -13.23
N GLU A 61 -16.08 -19.86 -14.05
CA GLU A 61 -15.22 -19.14 -15.02
C GLU A 61 -14.41 -18.02 -14.37
N ASN A 62 -14.84 -17.53 -13.19
CA ASN A 62 -14.16 -16.45 -12.50
C ASN A 62 -12.89 -16.96 -11.79
N PRO A 63 -11.82 -16.16 -11.77
CA PRO A 63 -10.60 -16.49 -11.04
C PRO A 63 -10.82 -16.42 -9.54
N ILE A 64 -10.12 -17.29 -8.82
CA ILE A 64 -10.07 -17.33 -7.36
C ILE A 64 -8.70 -16.82 -6.92
N VAL A 65 -8.67 -15.76 -6.12
CA VAL A 65 -7.46 -15.30 -5.43
C VAL A 65 -7.44 -15.91 -4.04
N TRP A 66 -6.30 -16.44 -3.63
CA TRP A 66 -6.11 -16.98 -2.29
C TRP A 66 -5.07 -16.20 -1.50
N PHE A 67 -5.32 -16.04 -0.20
CA PHE A 67 -4.43 -15.40 0.76
C PHE A 67 -4.16 -16.34 1.94
N ASP A 68 -2.88 -16.63 2.19
CA ASP A 68 -2.45 -17.29 3.41
C ASP A 68 -2.20 -16.23 4.48
N MET A 69 -2.99 -16.29 5.56
CA MET A 69 -3.02 -15.28 6.61
C MET A 69 -2.21 -15.72 7.83
N ARG A 70 -1.57 -14.75 8.50
CA ARG A 70 -0.89 -14.96 9.79
C ARG A 70 -1.00 -13.74 10.70
N LEU A 71 -0.94 -13.97 12.00
CA LEU A 71 -0.78 -12.93 13.02
C LEU A 71 0.69 -12.80 13.39
N GLY A 72 1.21 -11.57 13.40
CA GLY A 72 2.60 -11.27 13.68
C GLY A 72 3.45 -11.13 12.42
N ARG A 73 4.45 -10.25 12.53
CA ARG A 73 5.36 -9.90 11.42
C ARG A 73 6.63 -10.76 11.37
N TYR A 74 7.10 -11.22 12.52
CA TYR A 74 8.41 -11.88 12.69
C TYR A 74 8.28 -13.31 13.23
N GLY A 75 9.39 -13.93 13.65
CA GLY A 75 9.56 -15.39 13.81
C GLY A 75 8.60 -16.15 14.74
N ASP A 76 7.77 -15.46 15.50
CA ASP A 76 6.69 -15.99 16.34
C ASP A 76 5.29 -15.84 15.70
N ALA A 77 5.24 -15.59 14.39
CA ALA A 77 3.97 -15.42 13.67
C ALA A 77 3.10 -16.70 13.71
N THR A 78 1.84 -16.52 14.07
CA THR A 78 0.84 -17.61 14.16
C THR A 78 0.06 -17.69 12.85
N PRO A 79 0.09 -18.83 12.13
CA PRO A 79 -0.75 -19.02 10.95
C PRO A 79 -2.24 -19.00 11.31
N LEU A 80 -3.05 -18.27 10.56
CA LEU A 80 -4.51 -18.29 10.70
C LEU A 80 -5.19 -19.22 9.70
N GLY A 81 -4.56 -19.46 8.54
CA GLY A 81 -5.11 -20.30 7.49
C GLY A 81 -5.30 -19.52 6.18
N ARG A 82 -6.05 -20.12 5.25
CA ARG A 82 -6.22 -19.62 3.89
C ARG A 82 -7.62 -19.04 3.69
N ILE A 83 -7.68 -17.88 3.04
CA ILE A 83 -8.92 -17.29 2.52
C ILE A 83 -8.91 -17.49 1.01
N GLU A 84 -10.01 -17.99 0.45
CA GLU A 84 -10.23 -18.03 -1.00
C GLU A 84 -11.33 -17.05 -1.39
N ILE A 85 -11.05 -16.22 -2.40
CA ILE A 85 -11.87 -15.10 -2.82
C ILE A 85 -12.17 -15.24 -4.30
N GLU A 86 -13.44 -15.37 -4.64
CA GLU A 86 -13.88 -15.24 -6.03
C GLU A 86 -13.78 -13.77 -6.44
N VAL A 87 -13.13 -13.52 -7.56
CA VAL A 87 -13.03 -12.20 -8.18
C VAL A 87 -13.99 -12.15 -9.37
N LYS A 88 -14.97 -11.26 -9.33
CA LYS A 88 -16.05 -11.12 -10.34
C LYS A 88 -15.54 -10.46 -11.62
N GLN A 89 -14.66 -11.16 -12.35
CA GLN A 89 -14.07 -10.70 -13.60
C GLN A 89 -15.11 -10.56 -14.72
N ASP A 90 -16.20 -11.32 -14.65
CA ASP A 90 -17.37 -11.21 -15.51
C ASP A 90 -18.12 -9.86 -15.37
N ILE A 91 -18.07 -9.22 -14.20
CA ILE A 91 -18.76 -7.94 -13.94
C ILE A 91 -17.82 -6.75 -13.93
N CYS A 92 -16.64 -6.90 -13.32
CA CYS A 92 -15.66 -5.83 -13.13
C CYS A 92 -14.28 -6.27 -13.66
N PRO A 93 -14.10 -6.48 -14.98
CA PRO A 93 -12.89 -7.06 -15.54
C PRO A 93 -11.61 -6.26 -15.26
N LYS A 94 -11.65 -4.92 -15.31
CA LYS A 94 -10.47 -4.08 -15.03
C LYS A 94 -10.09 -4.12 -13.55
N THR A 95 -11.10 -4.00 -12.68
CA THR A 95 -10.89 -4.05 -11.23
C THR A 95 -10.38 -5.43 -10.81
N ALA A 96 -10.93 -6.48 -11.40
CA ALA A 96 -10.50 -7.86 -11.21
C ALA A 96 -9.06 -8.07 -11.68
N GLU A 97 -8.72 -7.65 -12.90
CA GLU A 97 -7.36 -7.79 -13.45
C GLU A 97 -6.32 -7.11 -12.56
N ASN A 98 -6.60 -5.88 -12.09
CA ASN A 98 -5.74 -5.18 -11.15
C ASN A 98 -5.47 -6.02 -9.88
N PHE A 99 -6.53 -6.54 -9.26
CA PHE A 99 -6.40 -7.31 -8.03
C PHE A 99 -5.65 -8.64 -8.24
N ILE A 100 -5.91 -9.32 -9.34
CA ILE A 100 -5.26 -10.59 -9.72
C ILE A 100 -3.77 -10.38 -9.95
N GLN A 101 -3.39 -9.36 -10.73
CA GLN A 101 -1.98 -9.09 -11.01
C GLN A 101 -1.22 -8.65 -9.75
N LEU A 102 -1.85 -7.86 -8.87
CA LEU A 102 -1.25 -7.50 -7.57
C LEU A 102 -1.11 -8.69 -6.62
N ALA A 103 -1.97 -9.70 -6.72
CA ALA A 103 -1.82 -10.95 -5.96
C ALA A 103 -0.68 -11.84 -6.50
N GLN A 104 -0.35 -11.75 -7.79
CA GLN A 104 0.75 -12.50 -8.41
C GLN A 104 2.09 -11.76 -8.37
N ALA A 105 2.07 -10.46 -8.12
CA ALA A 105 3.26 -9.64 -8.09
C ALA A 105 4.23 -10.08 -6.97
N PRO A 106 5.55 -9.91 -7.18
CA PRO A 106 6.55 -10.28 -6.19
C PRO A 106 6.42 -9.45 -4.90
N PRO A 107 6.98 -9.92 -3.77
CA PRO A 107 6.98 -9.18 -2.51
C PRO A 107 7.42 -7.72 -2.68
N GLY A 108 6.67 -6.80 -2.07
CA GLY A 108 6.93 -5.35 -2.17
C GLY A 108 6.40 -4.68 -3.43
N LYS A 109 5.78 -5.42 -4.37
CA LYS A 109 5.09 -4.89 -5.55
C LYS A 109 3.62 -5.31 -5.63
N GLY A 110 3.12 -5.97 -4.60
CA GLY A 110 1.80 -6.58 -4.54
C GLY A 110 1.40 -6.95 -3.13
N TYR A 111 0.39 -7.81 -3.00
CA TYR A 111 -0.20 -8.12 -1.69
C TYR A 111 0.65 -9.01 -0.79
N LYS A 112 1.59 -9.78 -1.35
CA LYS A 112 2.47 -10.63 -0.57
C LYS A 112 3.30 -9.81 0.42
N ALA A 113 3.27 -10.22 1.69
CA ALA A 113 3.88 -9.54 2.83
C ALA A 113 3.29 -8.16 3.19
N SER A 114 2.15 -7.77 2.60
CA SER A 114 1.38 -6.60 3.06
C SER A 114 0.47 -6.96 4.23
N ARG A 115 -0.04 -5.94 4.94
CA ARG A 115 -0.89 -6.13 6.13
C ARG A 115 -2.28 -5.52 5.97
N PHE A 116 -3.21 -6.03 6.78
CA PHE A 116 -4.47 -5.38 7.05
C PHE A 116 -4.25 -4.29 8.10
N HIS A 117 -3.99 -3.07 7.62
CA HIS A 117 -3.59 -1.95 8.47
C HIS A 117 -4.76 -1.33 9.23
N ARG A 118 -6.01 -1.64 8.83
CA ARG A 118 -7.21 -1.11 9.46
C ARG A 118 -8.31 -2.17 9.56
N VAL A 119 -8.68 -2.57 10.78
CA VAL A 119 -9.76 -3.54 11.04
C VAL A 119 -10.73 -2.97 12.05
N ILE A 120 -11.99 -2.82 11.63
CA ILE A 120 -13.07 -2.34 12.48
C ILE A 120 -14.10 -3.46 12.63
N PRO A 121 -14.25 -4.03 13.84
CA PRO A 121 -15.27 -5.03 14.12
C PRO A 121 -16.66 -4.54 13.72
N THR A 122 -17.50 -5.43 13.21
CA THR A 122 -18.86 -5.17 12.69
C THR A 122 -18.91 -4.25 11.46
N PHE A 123 -17.76 -3.95 10.86
CA PHE A 123 -17.69 -3.12 9.66
C PHE A 123 -16.85 -3.78 8.55
N MET A 124 -15.52 -3.71 8.63
CA MET A 124 -14.65 -4.25 7.59
C MET A 124 -13.19 -4.45 8.02
N CYS A 125 -12.48 -5.27 7.25
CA CYS A 125 -11.04 -5.48 7.31
C CYS A 125 -10.39 -4.88 6.05
N GLN A 126 -9.63 -3.80 6.18
CA GLN A 126 -8.98 -3.08 5.08
C GLN A 126 -7.48 -3.38 5.01
N GLY A 127 -7.01 -3.64 3.80
CA GLY A 127 -5.62 -3.97 3.48
C GLY A 127 -5.22 -3.46 2.08
N GLY A 128 -4.10 -3.97 1.56
CA GLY A 128 -3.66 -3.67 0.20
C GLY A 128 -2.77 -2.42 0.05
N ASP A 129 -2.40 -1.76 1.15
CA ASP A 129 -1.31 -0.77 1.14
C ASP A 129 0.03 -1.46 1.32
N PHE A 130 0.63 -1.89 0.21
CA PHE A 130 1.92 -2.58 0.21
C PHE A 130 3.13 -1.62 0.08
N THR A 131 2.90 -0.30 -0.01
CA THR A 131 4.00 0.68 -0.16
C THR A 131 4.28 1.46 1.12
N ALA A 132 3.24 1.90 1.83
CA ALA A 132 3.36 2.72 3.04
C ALA A 132 2.88 2.00 4.30
N ASP A 133 2.15 0.89 4.15
CA ASP A 133 1.71 0.01 5.23
C ASP A 133 0.84 0.73 6.30
N ASN A 134 0.20 1.85 5.93
CA ASN A 134 -0.54 2.72 6.87
C ASN A 134 -1.85 3.30 6.29
N GLY A 135 -2.22 2.95 5.06
CA GLY A 135 -3.42 3.41 4.37
C GLY A 135 -3.21 4.65 3.50
N THR A 136 -2.01 5.21 3.44
CA THR A 136 -1.69 6.38 2.58
C THR A 136 -1.14 5.99 1.21
N GLY A 137 -0.70 4.73 1.07
CA GLY A 137 -0.02 4.25 -0.12
C GLY A 137 -0.86 3.33 -1.00
N GLY A 138 -0.17 2.52 -1.78
CA GLY A 138 -0.74 1.63 -2.78
C GLY A 138 -0.82 2.26 -4.17
N TYR A 139 -0.72 1.42 -5.20
CA TYR A 139 -0.93 1.80 -6.59
C TYR A 139 -1.53 0.63 -7.37
N SER A 140 -2.22 0.95 -8.46
CA SER A 140 -2.79 -0.05 -9.37
C SER A 140 -1.80 -0.43 -10.47
N ILE A 141 -2.07 -1.51 -11.18
CA ILE A 141 -1.31 -1.87 -12.40
C ILE A 141 -1.44 -0.81 -13.51
N TYR A 142 -2.46 0.04 -13.43
CA TYR A 142 -2.74 1.12 -14.39
C TYR A 142 -2.09 2.45 -14.00
N GLY A 143 -1.33 2.50 -12.89
CA GLY A 143 -0.73 3.71 -12.33
C GLY A 143 -1.22 4.01 -10.92
N ALA A 144 -1.06 5.27 -10.48
CA ALA A 144 -1.38 5.64 -9.10
C ALA A 144 -2.85 5.42 -8.75
N ARG A 145 -3.78 5.71 -9.68
CA ARG A 145 -5.23 5.58 -9.50
C ARG A 145 -5.92 5.18 -10.80
N PHE A 146 -7.08 4.53 -10.69
CA PHE A 146 -7.99 4.25 -11.82
C PHE A 146 -9.46 4.53 -11.46
N ALA A 147 -10.29 4.66 -12.51
CA ALA A 147 -11.70 5.05 -12.41
C ALA A 147 -12.58 3.97 -11.76
N ASP A 148 -13.74 4.37 -11.24
CA ASP A 148 -14.77 3.44 -10.79
C ASP A 148 -15.37 2.72 -12.00
N GLU A 149 -15.26 1.39 -12.06
CA GLU A 149 -15.65 0.62 -13.24
C GLU A 149 -17.16 0.51 -13.39
N ASN A 150 -17.85 0.07 -12.35
CA ASN A 150 -19.31 0.09 -12.22
C ASN A 150 -19.73 -0.13 -10.76
N PHE A 151 -21.02 0.06 -10.49
CA PHE A 151 -21.63 -0.20 -9.17
C PHE A 151 -22.78 -1.23 -9.28
N ALA A 152 -22.65 -2.21 -10.18
CA ALA A 152 -23.69 -3.23 -10.39
C ALA A 152 -23.85 -4.15 -9.18
N LEU A 153 -22.75 -4.45 -8.51
CA LEU A 153 -22.71 -5.25 -7.28
C LEU A 153 -22.84 -4.35 -6.04
N ARG A 154 -23.48 -4.89 -5.01
CA ARG A 154 -23.80 -4.18 -3.76
C ARG A 154 -23.15 -4.85 -2.56
N HIS A 155 -23.03 -4.11 -1.45
CA HIS A 155 -22.45 -4.61 -0.21
C HIS A 155 -23.48 -5.42 0.59
N LEU A 156 -23.86 -6.58 0.04
CA LEU A 156 -24.99 -7.39 0.53
C LEU A 156 -24.71 -8.12 1.85
N GLY A 157 -23.46 -8.24 2.29
CA GLY A 157 -23.18 -8.95 3.53
C GLY A 157 -21.71 -9.21 3.84
N PRO A 158 -21.45 -10.04 4.86
CA PRO A 158 -20.11 -10.50 5.22
C PRO A 158 -19.42 -11.22 4.06
N GLY A 159 -18.12 -11.00 3.91
CA GLY A 159 -17.28 -11.61 2.89
C GLY A 159 -17.27 -10.91 1.53
N VAL A 160 -18.03 -9.83 1.33
CA VAL A 160 -17.93 -9.00 0.11
C VAL A 160 -16.57 -8.32 0.02
N LEU A 161 -15.91 -8.44 -1.14
CA LEU A 161 -14.67 -7.75 -1.48
C LEU A 161 -14.98 -6.47 -2.27
N SER A 162 -14.41 -5.35 -1.83
CA SER A 162 -14.65 -4.03 -2.42
C SER A 162 -13.40 -3.13 -2.38
N MET A 163 -13.32 -2.18 -3.30
CA MET A 163 -12.19 -1.26 -3.44
C MET A 163 -12.25 -0.14 -2.38
N ALA A 164 -11.14 0.10 -1.70
CA ALA A 164 -10.98 1.31 -0.90
C ALA A 164 -10.57 2.47 -1.81
N ASN A 165 -11.17 3.64 -1.58
CA ASN A 165 -10.89 4.85 -2.34
C ASN A 165 -10.93 6.09 -1.43
N ALA A 166 -10.42 7.21 -1.94
CA ALA A 166 -10.42 8.53 -1.30
C ALA A 166 -11.36 9.50 -2.04
N GLY A 167 -12.49 8.99 -2.53
CA GLY A 167 -13.44 9.70 -3.39
C GLY A 167 -13.56 9.08 -4.80
N PRO A 168 -14.45 9.63 -5.64
CA PRO A 168 -14.74 9.07 -6.96
C PRO A 168 -13.48 8.92 -7.83
N ASN A 169 -13.37 7.80 -8.54
CA ASN A 169 -12.28 7.50 -9.48
C ASN A 169 -10.87 7.51 -8.87
N THR A 170 -10.74 7.08 -7.61
CA THR A 170 -9.44 7.03 -6.91
C THR A 170 -9.03 5.62 -6.47
N ASN A 171 -9.46 4.60 -7.21
CA ASN A 171 -9.13 3.21 -6.90
C ASN A 171 -7.62 2.96 -7.11
N GLY A 172 -6.99 2.23 -6.21
CA GLY A 172 -5.56 1.90 -6.27
C GLY A 172 -5.34 0.39 -6.07
N SER A 173 -4.62 0.02 -5.01
CA SER A 173 -4.49 -1.37 -4.57
C SER A 173 -5.22 -1.67 -3.26
N GLN A 174 -5.66 -0.64 -2.54
CA GLN A 174 -6.30 -0.86 -1.26
C GLN A 174 -7.70 -1.45 -1.45
N PHE A 175 -8.04 -2.43 -0.62
CA PHE A 175 -9.31 -3.14 -0.66
C PHE A 175 -9.79 -3.38 0.77
N PHE A 176 -11.06 -3.75 0.91
CA PHE A 176 -11.59 -4.22 2.17
C PHE A 176 -12.51 -5.43 1.99
N LEU A 177 -12.53 -6.26 3.02
CA LEU A 177 -13.49 -7.34 3.19
C LEU A 177 -14.55 -6.89 4.20
N CYS A 178 -15.82 -6.96 3.80
CA CYS A 178 -16.93 -6.65 4.71
C CYS A 178 -17.08 -7.77 5.74
N VAL A 179 -17.32 -7.43 7.01
CA VAL A 179 -17.71 -8.40 8.05
C VAL A 179 -19.19 -8.27 8.45
N ALA A 180 -19.85 -7.23 7.93
CA ALA A 180 -21.28 -6.98 8.06
C ALA A 180 -21.85 -6.41 6.75
N GLN A 181 -23.17 -6.26 6.65
CA GLN A 181 -23.80 -5.56 5.55
C GLN A 181 -23.51 -4.06 5.63
N THR A 182 -23.06 -3.44 4.53
CA THR A 182 -22.61 -2.03 4.51
C THR A 182 -23.26 -1.23 3.38
N PRO A 183 -24.60 -1.09 3.36
CA PRO A 183 -25.33 -0.50 2.23
C PRO A 183 -25.02 0.98 1.98
N TRP A 184 -24.47 1.70 2.96
CA TRP A 184 -24.08 3.11 2.81
C TRP A 184 -22.84 3.33 1.91
N LEU A 185 -22.14 2.24 1.56
CA LEU A 185 -21.01 2.22 0.63
C LEU A 185 -21.45 1.93 -0.82
N ASP A 186 -22.71 1.52 -1.03
CA ASP A 186 -23.25 1.27 -2.36
C ASP A 186 -23.18 2.53 -3.23
N GLY A 187 -22.75 2.38 -4.49
CA GLY A 187 -22.57 3.49 -5.43
C GLY A 187 -21.34 4.37 -5.17
N LYS A 188 -20.52 4.05 -4.16
CA LYS A 188 -19.29 4.80 -3.82
C LYS A 188 -18.03 3.96 -3.90
N HIS A 189 -18.15 2.66 -3.61
CA HIS A 189 -17.06 1.70 -3.67
C HIS A 189 -17.41 0.59 -4.64
N VAL A 190 -16.48 0.26 -5.53
CA VAL A 190 -16.66 -0.81 -6.52
C VAL A 190 -16.55 -2.16 -5.81
N VAL A 191 -17.65 -2.91 -5.77
CA VAL A 191 -17.66 -4.31 -5.36
C VAL A 191 -17.21 -5.17 -6.53
N PHE A 192 -16.25 -6.07 -6.29
CA PHE A 192 -15.64 -6.85 -7.37
C PHE A 192 -15.31 -8.30 -6.98
N GLY A 193 -15.82 -8.78 -5.84
CA GLY A 193 -15.59 -10.17 -5.43
C GLY A 193 -16.31 -10.55 -4.14
N GLN A 194 -16.13 -11.81 -3.74
CA GLN A 194 -16.62 -12.34 -2.47
C GLN A 194 -15.76 -13.49 -1.98
N VAL A 195 -15.65 -13.64 -0.66
CA VAL A 195 -15.04 -14.81 -0.03
C VAL A 195 -15.90 -16.03 -0.32
N VAL A 196 -15.25 -17.11 -0.78
CA VAL A 196 -15.90 -18.39 -1.08
C VAL A 196 -15.51 -19.49 -0.08
N SER A 197 -14.34 -19.40 0.53
CA SER A 197 -13.84 -20.33 1.55
C SER A 197 -12.92 -19.63 2.54
N GLY A 198 -12.86 -20.13 3.78
CA GLY A 198 -12.01 -19.58 4.85
C GLY A 198 -12.57 -18.30 5.48
N TYR A 199 -13.90 -18.19 5.59
CA TYR A 199 -14.51 -17.01 6.23
C TYR A 199 -14.24 -16.97 7.75
N GLY A 200 -14.01 -18.12 8.40
CA GLY A 200 -13.55 -18.22 9.78
C GLY A 200 -12.26 -17.42 10.00
N VAL A 201 -11.34 -17.44 9.03
CA VAL A 201 -10.12 -16.63 9.07
C VAL A 201 -10.44 -15.14 9.10
N VAL A 202 -11.42 -14.68 8.30
CA VAL A 202 -11.86 -13.28 8.28
C VAL A 202 -12.47 -12.88 9.62
N LYS A 203 -13.30 -13.74 10.23
CA LYS A 203 -13.82 -13.55 11.60
C LYS A 203 -12.69 -13.48 12.63
N ALA A 204 -11.68 -14.33 12.52
CA ALA A 204 -10.52 -14.29 13.40
C ALA A 204 -9.72 -12.98 13.27
N MET A 205 -9.57 -12.46 12.04
CA MET A 205 -8.98 -11.15 11.79
C MET A 205 -9.81 -10.02 12.40
N GLU A 206 -11.14 -10.10 12.33
CA GLU A 206 -12.06 -9.11 12.91
C GLU A 206 -11.84 -8.93 14.42
N VAL A 207 -11.65 -10.04 15.15
CA VAL A 207 -11.38 -10.03 16.61
C VAL A 207 -10.09 -9.28 16.95
N CYS A 208 -9.14 -9.19 16.02
CA CYS A 208 -7.91 -8.44 16.22
C CYS A 208 -8.11 -6.92 16.08
N GLY A 209 -9.24 -6.46 15.56
CA GLY A 209 -9.53 -5.06 15.29
C GLY A 209 -9.99 -4.26 16.50
N SER A 210 -10.17 -2.96 16.29
CA SER A 210 -10.69 -2.04 17.30
C SER A 210 -11.58 -0.97 16.69
N ARG A 211 -12.29 -0.20 17.51
CA ARG A 211 -13.16 0.90 17.03
C ARG A 211 -12.39 1.98 16.27
N SER A 212 -11.12 2.22 16.58
CA SER A 212 -10.27 3.16 15.85
C SER A 212 -9.71 2.57 14.55
N GLY A 213 -9.87 1.26 14.34
CA GLY A 213 -9.31 0.52 13.21
C GLY A 213 -7.91 -0.04 13.48
N GLN A 214 -7.25 0.32 14.58
CA GLN A 214 -5.95 -0.27 14.94
C GLN A 214 -6.10 -1.75 15.29
N THR A 215 -5.12 -2.56 14.90
CA THR A 215 -5.10 -3.99 15.18
C THR A 215 -4.23 -4.29 16.40
N ALA A 216 -4.67 -5.23 17.25
CA ALA A 216 -3.90 -5.70 18.40
C ALA A 216 -2.65 -6.49 17.98
N PHE A 217 -2.73 -7.16 16.83
CA PHE A 217 -1.65 -7.90 16.20
C PHE A 217 -1.47 -7.43 14.76
N ASP A 218 -0.26 -7.60 14.21
CA ASP A 218 -0.03 -7.41 12.78
C ASP A 218 -0.72 -8.53 12.00
N VAL A 219 -1.80 -8.21 11.29
CA VAL A 219 -2.54 -9.16 10.46
C VAL A 219 -1.93 -9.15 9.05
N MET A 220 -1.10 -10.14 8.74
CA MET A 220 -0.25 -10.16 7.55
C MET A 220 -0.75 -11.16 6.50
N ILE A 221 -0.61 -10.79 5.23
CA ILE A 221 -0.70 -11.71 4.09
C ILE A 221 0.67 -12.39 3.94
N ALA A 222 0.79 -13.62 4.40
CA ALA A 222 2.03 -14.39 4.37
C ALA A 222 2.40 -14.78 2.93
N ASP A 223 1.42 -15.29 2.20
CA ASP A 223 1.54 -15.63 0.79
C ASP A 223 0.21 -15.39 0.07
N CYS A 224 0.27 -15.22 -1.24
CA CYS A 224 -0.91 -15.02 -2.06
C CYS A 224 -0.70 -15.54 -3.49
N GLY A 225 -1.80 -15.84 -4.15
CA GLY A 225 -1.78 -16.25 -5.54
C GLY A 225 -3.17 -16.40 -6.13
N VAL A 226 -3.22 -17.02 -7.31
CA VAL A 226 -4.45 -17.12 -8.12
C VAL A 226 -4.65 -18.57 -8.55
N LYS A 227 -5.90 -19.02 -8.60
CA LYS A 227 -6.36 -20.33 -9.06
C LYS A 227 -7.52 -20.12 -10.02
N GLY A 228 -7.52 -20.83 -11.14
CA GLY A 228 -8.62 -20.77 -12.12
C GLY A 228 -8.73 -19.42 -12.84
N GLY A 229 -9.76 -19.29 -13.66
CA GLY A 229 -9.94 -18.21 -14.64
C GLY A 229 -9.58 -18.68 -16.06
N LYS A 230 -10.33 -18.22 -17.07
CA LYS A 230 -9.87 -18.39 -18.45
C LYS A 230 -8.53 -17.67 -18.58
N ALA A 231 -7.49 -18.43 -18.93
CA ALA A 231 -6.18 -17.89 -19.25
C ALA A 231 -6.33 -16.90 -20.42
N GLY A 232 -6.47 -15.61 -20.12
CA GLY A 232 -6.11 -14.55 -21.05
C GLY A 232 -4.62 -14.71 -21.32
N GLY A 233 -4.27 -15.12 -22.54
CA GLY A 233 -2.98 -15.68 -22.91
C GLY A 233 -1.76 -14.88 -22.42
N ALA A 234 -1.04 -15.45 -21.46
CA ALA A 234 0.38 -15.17 -21.28
C ALA A 234 1.14 -16.39 -21.81
N THR A 235 1.61 -16.30 -23.06
CA THR A 235 2.50 -17.28 -23.66
C THR A 235 3.84 -17.26 -22.92
N THR A 236 4.05 -18.26 -22.07
CA THR A 236 5.37 -18.61 -21.56
C THR A 236 6.15 -19.29 -22.66
N THR A 237 7.01 -18.55 -23.35
CA THR A 237 8.24 -19.10 -23.92
C THR A 237 9.40 -18.23 -23.50
N ALA A 238 10.12 -18.70 -22.49
CA ALA A 238 11.49 -18.28 -22.26
C ALA A 238 12.33 -18.69 -23.49
N SER A 239 12.66 -17.72 -24.33
CA SER A 239 13.84 -17.81 -25.19
C SER A 239 14.56 -16.49 -25.19
N ALA A 240 15.87 -16.60 -25.01
CA ALA A 240 16.83 -15.52 -24.92
C ALA A 240 16.62 -14.45 -25.99
N VAL A 241 16.48 -13.19 -25.56
CA VAL A 241 16.62 -12.06 -26.48
C VAL A 241 18.11 -11.77 -26.62
N GLN A 242 18.67 -12.35 -27.67
CA GLN A 242 19.88 -11.91 -28.33
C GLN A 242 19.64 -10.49 -28.88
N ALA A 243 20.59 -9.59 -28.66
CA ALA A 243 20.55 -8.22 -29.15
C ALA A 243 20.44 -8.18 -30.70
N PRO A 244 19.55 -7.39 -31.29
CA PRO A 244 19.55 -7.22 -32.74
C PRO A 244 20.70 -6.29 -33.17
N ALA A 245 21.51 -6.81 -34.08
CA ALA A 245 22.60 -6.13 -34.76
C ALA A 245 22.06 -5.01 -35.68
N ALA A 246 22.87 -3.94 -35.79
CA ALA A 246 22.65 -2.82 -36.70
C ALA A 246 22.64 -3.25 -38.18
N PRO A 247 21.79 -2.67 -39.05
CA PRO A 247 21.89 -2.88 -40.49
C PRO A 247 22.89 -1.91 -41.14
N ALA A 248 23.78 -2.48 -41.95
CA ALA A 248 24.71 -1.77 -42.83
C ALA A 248 23.98 -1.01 -43.97
N PRO A 249 24.57 0.08 -44.52
CA PRO A 249 23.91 0.94 -45.49
C PRO A 249 23.95 0.35 -46.91
N ARG A 250 22.81 0.44 -47.62
CA ARG A 250 22.72 0.13 -49.05
C ARG A 250 22.85 1.42 -49.87
N SER A 251 23.73 1.33 -50.87
CA SER A 251 24.01 2.33 -51.88
C SER A 251 22.88 2.48 -52.90
N ARG A 252 22.49 3.72 -53.21
CA ARG A 252 21.97 4.14 -54.52
C ARG A 252 22.45 5.56 -54.80
N GLY A 253 23.09 5.73 -55.95
CA GLY A 253 23.63 7.01 -56.41
C GLY A 253 22.65 7.79 -57.30
N LYS A 254 23.22 8.90 -57.81
CA LYS A 254 22.68 9.97 -58.69
C LYS A 254 21.89 11.04 -57.92
N THR A 255 22.14 12.34 -58.00
CA THR A 255 22.93 13.17 -58.94
C THR A 255 23.10 14.59 -58.34
N ALA A 256 24.07 15.33 -58.86
CA ALA A 256 24.55 16.65 -58.44
C ALA A 256 23.59 17.82 -58.69
N ALA A 257 23.71 18.89 -57.87
CA ALA A 257 23.83 20.32 -58.24
C ALA A 257 23.57 21.19 -56.99
N LEU A 258 24.57 21.80 -56.35
CA LEU A 258 25.29 23.06 -56.64
C LEU A 258 24.69 24.29 -55.90
N ALA A 259 25.59 24.97 -55.17
CA ALA A 259 25.62 26.40 -54.85
C ALA A 259 24.80 26.96 -53.66
N GLN A 260 25.53 27.29 -52.59
CA GLN A 260 25.28 28.48 -51.75
C GLN A 260 25.87 29.73 -52.46
N PRO A 261 25.52 30.96 -52.05
CA PRO A 261 26.46 31.65 -51.14
C PRO A 261 25.87 32.64 -50.11
N ARG A 262 26.54 32.67 -48.95
CA ARG A 262 27.10 33.82 -48.20
C ARG A 262 26.21 34.96 -47.62
N MET A 263 26.38 35.09 -46.29
CA MET A 263 26.71 36.28 -45.48
C MET A 263 25.85 37.56 -45.58
N ALA A 264 25.35 38.04 -44.43
CA ALA A 264 26.01 39.10 -43.63
C ALA A 264 25.07 39.80 -42.62
N ALA A 265 25.64 40.17 -41.47
CA ALA A 265 25.40 41.36 -40.63
C ALA A 265 23.94 41.79 -40.27
N GLN A 266 23.50 41.70 -39.00
CA GLN A 266 23.86 42.53 -37.83
C GLN A 266 23.30 43.98 -37.91
N LEU A 267 22.24 44.29 -37.15
CA LEU A 267 21.92 45.69 -36.76
C LEU A 267 20.95 45.80 -35.55
N ARG A 268 21.50 46.35 -34.44
CA ARG A 268 20.94 47.33 -33.46
C ARG A 268 19.61 46.96 -32.75
N LEU A 269 19.47 46.83 -31.42
CA LEU A 269 19.97 47.54 -30.23
C LEU A 269 19.63 49.04 -30.14
N GLN A 270 18.76 49.35 -29.16
CA GLN A 270 18.49 50.59 -28.41
C GLN A 270 17.32 51.52 -28.82
N ARG A 271 16.40 51.72 -27.86
CA ARG A 271 16.05 52.97 -27.12
C ARG A 271 14.59 52.87 -26.64
N SER A 272 14.25 52.68 -25.37
CA SER A 272 14.39 53.54 -24.18
C SER A 272 13.63 54.87 -24.22
N ALA A 273 12.68 54.98 -23.27
CA ALA A 273 12.32 56.12 -22.43
C ALA A 273 11.33 57.20 -22.94
N ALA A 274 10.18 57.25 -22.25
CA ALA A 274 9.42 58.42 -21.79
C ALA A 274 8.17 57.88 -21.06
N LEU A 275 7.74 58.28 -19.86
CA LEU A 275 8.05 59.44 -19.03
C LEU A 275 7.58 59.12 -17.58
N GLN A 276 8.43 59.43 -16.61
CA GLN A 276 8.11 59.50 -15.18
C GLN A 276 7.67 60.91 -14.79
N GLY A 277 6.86 61.02 -13.74
CA GLY A 277 6.66 62.22 -12.93
C GLY A 277 5.19 62.36 -12.51
N ARG A 278 4.78 62.71 -11.29
CA ARG A 278 5.38 63.15 -10.01
C ARG A 278 4.23 62.97 -8.98
N ALA A 279 4.44 62.30 -7.85
CA ALA A 279 4.92 62.84 -6.57
C ALA A 279 3.86 63.59 -5.70
N VAL A 280 3.60 63.00 -4.52
CA VAL A 280 3.58 63.62 -3.17
C VAL A 280 2.42 64.54 -2.76
N ALA A 281 1.68 64.10 -1.72
CA ALA A 281 1.34 64.94 -0.57
C ALA A 281 1.19 64.08 0.70
N ALA A 282 2.10 64.29 1.65
CA ALA A 282 2.03 63.86 3.04
C ALA A 282 1.49 65.01 3.91
N VAL A 283 0.89 64.72 5.07
CA VAL A 283 0.85 65.50 6.34
C VAL A 283 -0.05 64.73 7.34
N ARG A 284 0.54 64.08 8.37
CA ARG A 284 0.53 64.41 9.84
C ARG A 284 -0.88 64.40 10.48
N ARG A 285 -1.15 63.95 11.71
CA ARG A 285 -0.43 63.64 12.97
C ARG A 285 -1.44 62.89 13.89
N GLN A 286 -1.13 61.72 14.44
CA GLN A 286 -0.72 61.45 15.84
C GLN A 286 -1.89 61.28 16.87
N PRO A 287 -1.65 60.75 18.10
CA PRO A 287 -2.31 59.52 18.58
C PRO A 287 -3.10 59.72 19.89
N GLN A 288 -3.78 58.68 20.39
CA GLN A 288 -4.18 58.64 21.81
C GLN A 288 -3.69 57.38 22.50
N ALA A 289 -3.10 57.64 23.66
CA ALA A 289 -2.38 56.73 24.52
C ALA A 289 -3.29 56.08 25.56
N ALA A 290 -2.81 54.93 26.01
CA ALA A 290 -3.02 54.24 27.29
C ALA A 290 -3.84 54.94 28.40
N ARG A 291 -4.68 54.14 29.06
CA ARG A 291 -4.80 54.18 30.52
C ARG A 291 -5.10 52.79 31.09
N ALA A 292 -4.18 52.35 31.95
CA ALA A 292 -4.30 51.22 32.86
C ALA A 292 -5.14 51.59 34.10
N MET A 293 -5.23 50.62 35.05
CA MET A 293 -5.81 50.63 36.41
C MET A 293 -7.10 49.81 36.48
N ALA A 294 -7.38 48.93 37.44
CA ALA A 294 -6.64 48.34 38.55
C ALA A 294 -7.55 47.22 39.12
N ALA A 295 -6.95 46.17 39.69
CA ALA A 295 -7.67 45.21 40.52
C ALA A 295 -8.11 45.84 41.86
N PRO A 296 -9.06 45.23 42.57
CA PRO A 296 -8.84 45.04 44.00
C PRO A 296 -9.13 43.61 44.47
N ARG A 297 -8.21 43.11 45.31
CA ARG A 297 -8.47 42.05 46.31
C ARG A 297 -9.17 42.69 47.51
N ALA A 298 -10.25 42.09 48.00
CA ALA A 298 -10.63 42.13 49.42
C ALA A 298 -11.57 40.95 49.74
N ARG A 299 -11.66 40.66 51.03
CA ARG A 299 -11.88 39.37 51.68
C ARG A 299 -12.97 39.58 52.75
N ALA A 300 -14.00 38.73 52.82
CA ALA A 300 -14.88 38.46 54.00
C ALA A 300 -15.95 37.44 53.53
N MET A 301 -16.11 36.22 54.07
CA MET A 301 -16.47 35.76 55.42
C MET A 301 -17.93 36.07 55.84
N ALA A 302 -18.78 35.02 55.83
CA ALA A 302 -20.01 34.80 56.63
C ALA A 302 -20.52 33.37 56.28
N MET A 303 -20.37 32.33 57.11
CA MET A 303 -21.23 31.91 58.23
C MET A 303 -22.75 31.94 57.94
N MET A 304 -23.30 30.76 57.63
CA MET A 304 -24.37 30.08 58.40
C MET A 304 -24.44 28.61 57.98
#